data_AF-A0A508T505-F1
#
_entry.id   AF-A0A508T505-F1
#
_cell.length_a   1.000
_cell.length_b   1.000
_cell.length_c   1.000
_cell.angle_alpha   90.00
_cell.angle_beta   90.00
_cell.angle_gamma   90.00
#
_symmetry.space_group_name_H-M   'P 1'
#
loop_
_entity.id
_entity.type
_entity.pdbx_description
1 polymer ?
#
loop_
_entity_poly.entity_id
_entity_poly.type
_entity_poly.pdbx_seq_one_letter_code
_entity_poly.pdbx_strand_id
1 'polypeptide(L)'
;MSSSVENWKVELIEAHRDLFAPPCDAALAAQGAPECGPGWHDLLDRMCVRNPDRGPGRRRTFKFSQIKEKYGTLRVYWDGSLSSEATIQVEEAIALAEARSATCCEICEIYRYDVLGEAAPKRVVFGNVPQPDSNPDFKGPDGMAFGTDGRLYCAVYNQKNVTVLDRPRRGRRSSGPGRTPADELCLCAGRQEAARH
;
A
#
# COMPACT_ATOMS: atom_id res chain seq x y z
N MET A 1 -2.60 19.82 -13.45
CA MET A 1 -3.77 18.91 -13.42
C MET A 1 -3.29 17.58 -12.89
N SER A 2 -3.51 17.35 -11.59
CA SER A 2 -3.09 16.18 -10.83
C SER A 2 -4.37 15.41 -10.49
N SER A 3 -4.65 14.30 -11.16
CA SER A 3 -5.96 13.63 -11.07
C SER A 3 -5.88 12.11 -11.01
N SER A 4 -4.86 11.55 -10.34
CA SER A 4 -4.80 10.09 -10.13
C SER A 4 -4.22 9.66 -8.77
N VAL A 5 -4.03 10.60 -7.84
CA VAL A 5 -3.57 10.32 -6.46
C VAL A 5 -4.66 10.63 -5.42
N GLU A 6 -5.76 11.28 -5.83
CA GLU A 6 -7.02 11.44 -5.10
C GLU A 6 -8.03 10.50 -5.79
N ASN A 7 -8.71 9.54 -5.17
CA ASN A 7 -9.15 9.48 -3.78
C ASN A 7 -9.44 8.02 -3.36
N TRP A 8 -8.44 7.12 -3.43
CA TRP A 8 -8.58 5.71 -3.03
C TRP A 8 -9.21 5.53 -1.64
N LYS A 9 -8.99 6.50 -0.74
CA LYS A 9 -9.61 6.54 0.58
C LYS A 9 -11.12 6.69 0.49
N VAL A 10 -11.63 7.57 -0.38
CA VAL A 10 -13.07 7.68 -0.64
C VAL A 10 -13.60 6.41 -1.29
N GLU A 11 -12.91 5.85 -2.27
CA GLU A 11 -13.34 4.59 -2.90
C GLU A 11 -13.46 3.46 -1.87
N LEU A 12 -12.47 3.30 -0.98
CA LEU A 12 -12.49 2.34 0.11
C LEU A 12 -13.66 2.60 1.08
N ILE A 13 -13.84 3.85 1.50
CA ILE A 13 -14.90 4.23 2.46
C ILE A 13 -16.29 4.02 1.84
N GLU A 14 -16.45 4.33 0.56
CA GLU A 14 -17.71 4.12 -0.16
C GLU A 14 -18.00 2.63 -0.42
N ALA A 15 -16.97 1.82 -0.69
CA ALA A 15 -17.10 0.38 -0.86
C ALA A 15 -17.52 -0.33 0.44
N HIS A 16 -17.18 0.25 1.59
CA HIS A 16 -17.39 -0.34 2.92
C HIS A 16 -18.07 0.64 3.89
N ARG A 17 -19.09 1.39 3.43
CA ARG A 17 -19.78 2.42 4.24
C ARG A 17 -20.33 1.92 5.56
N ASP A 18 -20.69 0.63 5.62
CA ASP A 18 -21.12 -0.06 6.83
C ASP A 18 -20.06 -0.07 7.93
N LEU A 19 -18.78 -0.19 7.56
CA LEU A 19 -17.65 -0.24 8.49
C LEU A 19 -17.13 1.16 8.87
N PHE A 20 -17.21 2.13 7.94
CA PHE A 20 -16.68 3.48 8.15
C PHE A 20 -17.72 4.48 8.67
N ALA A 21 -19.02 4.21 8.49
CA ALA A 21 -20.14 5.09 8.84
C ALA A 21 -19.92 6.58 8.51
N PRO A 22 -19.50 6.94 7.27
CA PRO A 22 -19.23 8.32 6.89
C PRO A 22 -20.51 9.19 6.92
N PRO A 23 -20.39 10.49 7.27
CA PRO A 23 -21.47 11.46 7.08
C PRO A 23 -21.94 11.53 5.62
N CYS A 24 -23.20 11.95 5.41
CA CYS A 24 -23.75 12.12 4.06
C CYS A 24 -22.86 13.09 3.26
N ASP A 25 -22.47 12.68 2.06
CA ASP A 25 -21.66 13.46 1.12
C ASP A 25 -20.25 13.86 1.59
N ALA A 26 -19.74 13.27 2.68
CA ALA A 26 -18.40 13.57 3.22
C ALA A 26 -17.67 12.30 3.69
N ALA A 27 -17.30 11.42 2.76
CA ALA A 27 -16.60 10.16 3.05
C ALA A 27 -15.33 10.33 3.90
N LEU A 28 -14.47 11.31 3.58
CA LEU A 28 -13.23 11.57 4.34
C LEU A 28 -13.47 12.15 5.75
N ALA A 29 -14.70 12.56 6.08
CA ALA A 29 -15.07 12.98 7.43
C ALA A 29 -15.44 11.80 8.34
N ALA A 30 -15.39 10.56 7.84
CA ALA A 30 -15.51 9.37 8.68
C ALA A 30 -14.42 9.35 9.76
N GLN A 31 -14.80 8.98 10.98
CA GLN A 31 -13.87 8.91 12.11
C GLN A 31 -12.74 7.89 11.86
N GLY A 32 -13.06 6.78 11.18
CA GLY A 32 -12.10 5.76 10.76
C GLY A 32 -11.43 6.01 9.42
N ALA A 33 -11.55 7.21 8.81
CA ALA A 33 -10.91 7.49 7.53
C ALA A 33 -9.39 7.23 7.61
N PRO A 34 -8.77 6.53 6.65
CA PRO A 34 -7.36 6.15 6.75
C PRO A 34 -6.41 7.36 6.80
N GLU A 35 -5.63 7.46 7.87
CA GLU A 35 -4.52 8.40 8.04
C GLU A 35 -3.17 7.75 7.62
N CYS A 36 -3.16 7.04 6.49
CA CYS A 36 -1.96 6.38 5.92
C CYS A 36 -1.89 6.56 4.40
N GLY A 37 -0.77 6.14 3.81
CA GLY A 37 -0.47 6.18 2.37
C GLY A 37 -1.15 5.06 1.54
N PRO A 38 -1.21 5.23 0.20
CA PRO A 38 -1.88 4.30 -0.71
C PRO A 38 -1.29 2.88 -0.76
N GLY A 39 -0.04 2.69 -0.32
CA GLY A 39 0.61 1.37 -0.29
C GLY A 39 -0.05 0.37 0.67
N TRP A 40 -0.94 0.85 1.55
CA TRP A 40 -1.78 0.00 2.42
C TRP A 40 -3.23 -0.12 1.97
N HIS A 41 -3.61 0.41 0.79
CA HIS A 41 -4.97 0.30 0.27
C HIS A 41 -5.46 -1.16 0.21
N ASP A 42 -4.74 -2.04 -0.50
CA ASP A 42 -5.13 -3.45 -0.66
C ASP A 42 -5.12 -4.23 0.66
N LEU A 43 -4.35 -3.74 1.64
CA LEU A 43 -4.33 -4.30 2.99
C LEU A 43 -5.62 -3.96 3.73
N LEU A 44 -6.00 -2.68 3.70
CA LEU A 44 -7.23 -2.16 4.30
C LEU A 44 -8.48 -2.73 3.63
N ASP A 45 -8.49 -2.84 2.30
CA ASP A 45 -9.59 -3.42 1.55
C ASP A 45 -9.81 -4.90 1.92
N ARG A 46 -8.73 -5.70 1.97
CA ARG A 46 -8.81 -7.10 2.40
C ARG A 46 -9.23 -7.27 3.86
N MET A 47 -8.82 -6.34 4.74
CA MET A 47 -9.30 -6.30 6.12
C MET A 47 -10.82 -6.07 6.15
N CYS A 48 -11.32 -5.11 5.37
CA CYS A 48 -12.75 -4.82 5.26
C CYS A 48 -13.55 -5.98 4.65
N VAL A 49 -13.01 -6.68 3.65
CA VAL A 49 -13.66 -7.85 3.02
C VAL A 49 -13.74 -9.04 3.98
N ARG A 50 -12.71 -9.26 4.78
CA ARG A 50 -12.67 -10.35 5.78
C ARG A 50 -13.53 -10.08 7.00
N ASN A 51 -13.91 -8.83 7.25
CA ASN A 51 -14.82 -8.52 8.33
C ASN A 51 -16.18 -9.17 8.02
N PRO A 52 -16.60 -10.19 8.79
CA PRO A 52 -17.76 -11.00 8.46
C PRO A 52 -19.10 -10.29 8.73
N ASP A 53 -19.08 -9.05 9.21
CA ASP A 53 -20.28 -8.32 9.63
C ASP A 53 -21.09 -7.65 8.50
N ARG A 54 -20.93 -8.10 7.24
CA ARG A 54 -21.65 -7.56 6.06
C ARG A 54 -23.14 -7.95 5.96
N GLY A 55 -23.77 -8.36 7.05
CA GLY A 55 -25.10 -8.99 7.05
C GLY A 55 -26.21 -8.12 7.68
N PRO A 56 -27.40 -8.00 7.07
CA PRO A 56 -28.52 -7.32 7.70
C PRO A 56 -29.10 -8.19 8.83
N GLY A 57 -28.77 -7.87 10.08
CA GLY A 57 -29.33 -8.61 11.22
C GLY A 57 -28.80 -8.19 12.59
N ARG A 58 -29.63 -7.43 13.31
CA ARG A 58 -29.56 -7.09 14.75
C ARG A 58 -28.45 -6.13 15.16
N ARG A 59 -28.85 -4.88 15.50
CA ARG A 59 -28.16 -3.89 16.38
C ARG A 59 -26.70 -4.20 16.71
N ARG A 60 -25.84 -4.18 15.70
CA ARG A 60 -24.39 -4.19 15.85
C ARG A 60 -23.92 -2.78 15.52
N THR A 61 -23.07 -2.24 16.38
CA THR A 61 -22.61 -0.85 16.32
C THR A 61 -21.14 -0.77 15.92
N PHE A 62 -20.63 -1.79 15.24
CA PHE A 62 -19.24 -1.80 14.78
C PHE A 62 -18.98 -0.64 13.82
N LYS A 63 -17.92 0.12 14.10
CA LYS A 63 -17.38 1.14 13.22
C LYS A 63 -15.89 1.33 13.48
N PHE A 64 -15.12 1.63 12.45
CA PHE A 64 -13.75 2.09 12.64
C PHE A 64 -13.73 3.46 13.31
N SER A 65 -12.98 3.58 14.40
CA SER A 65 -12.84 4.82 15.17
C SER A 65 -11.53 5.53 14.88
N GLN A 66 -10.50 4.81 14.44
CA GLN A 66 -9.26 5.40 13.92
C GLN A 66 -8.47 4.38 13.11
N ILE A 67 -7.90 4.81 11.98
CA ILE A 67 -6.95 4.03 11.19
C ILE A 67 -5.74 4.91 10.91
N LYS A 68 -4.55 4.55 11.39
CA LYS A 68 -3.36 5.39 11.23
C LYS A 68 -2.07 4.61 11.10
N GLU A 69 -1.04 5.26 10.58
CA GLU A 69 0.34 4.80 10.73
C GLU A 69 0.87 5.17 12.12
N LYS A 70 1.56 4.22 12.76
CA LYS A 70 2.31 4.43 13.98
C LYS A 70 3.55 3.54 13.97
N TYR A 71 4.73 4.16 14.01
CA TYR A 71 6.04 3.50 14.03
C TYR A 71 6.27 2.54 12.85
N GLY A 72 5.85 2.93 11.65
CA GLY A 72 5.94 2.14 10.42
C GLY A 72 4.93 1.00 10.33
N THR A 73 3.93 0.96 11.23
CA THR A 73 2.89 -0.07 11.28
C THR A 73 1.50 0.56 11.28
N LEU A 74 0.54 -0.13 10.68
CA LEU A 74 -0.87 0.19 10.75
C LEU A 74 -1.37 -0.01 12.18
N ARG A 75 -2.23 0.90 12.63
CA ARG A 75 -3.03 0.79 13.84
C ARG A 75 -4.50 1.00 13.52
N VAL A 76 -5.31 0.02 13.87
CA VAL A 76 -6.75 0.05 13.64
C VAL A 76 -7.48 -0.02 14.97
N TYR A 77 -8.33 0.98 15.19
CA TYR A 77 -9.21 1.07 16.34
C TYR A 77 -10.65 1.02 15.85
N TRP A 78 -11.51 0.40 16.64
CA TRP A 78 -12.93 0.28 16.34
C TRP A 78 -13.75 0.47 17.62
N ASP A 79 -14.98 0.96 17.44
CA ASP A 79 -15.99 1.05 18.49
C ASP A 79 -17.16 0.16 18.11
N GLY A 80 -17.86 -0.42 19.10
CA GLY A 80 -19.11 -1.14 18.85
C GLY A 80 -19.38 -2.26 19.83
N SER A 81 -20.52 -2.92 19.65
CA SER A 81 -20.88 -4.15 20.36
C SER A 81 -21.07 -5.29 19.37
N LEU A 82 -20.25 -6.33 19.54
CA LEU A 82 -20.21 -7.54 18.74
C LEU A 82 -20.37 -8.77 19.65
N SER A 83 -20.85 -9.88 19.09
CA SER A 83 -20.75 -11.19 19.75
C SER A 83 -19.29 -11.62 19.87
N SER A 84 -18.95 -12.47 20.85
CA SER A 84 -17.57 -12.96 21.04
C SER A 84 -16.95 -13.57 19.77
N GLU A 85 -17.72 -14.32 18.99
CA GLU A 85 -17.25 -14.90 17.72
C GLU A 85 -16.88 -13.81 16.69
N ALA A 86 -17.79 -12.85 16.47
CA ALA A 86 -17.53 -11.71 15.59
C ALA A 86 -16.36 -10.83 16.09
N THR A 87 -16.21 -10.64 17.40
CA THR A 87 -15.06 -9.93 17.96
C THR A 87 -13.75 -10.61 17.60
N ILE A 88 -13.65 -11.94 17.77
CA ILE A 88 -12.45 -12.71 17.42
C ILE A 88 -12.13 -12.55 15.93
N GLN A 89 -13.14 -12.65 15.06
CA GLN A 89 -12.96 -12.52 13.61
C GLN A 89 -12.47 -11.11 13.19
N VAL A 90 -13.03 -10.07 13.81
CA VAL A 90 -12.59 -8.68 13.59
C VAL A 90 -11.17 -8.46 14.09
N GLU A 91 -10.86 -8.91 15.30
CA GLU A 91 -9.52 -8.79 15.89
C GLU A 91 -8.48 -9.56 15.08
N GLU A 92 -8.81 -10.74 14.56
CA GLU A 92 -7.95 -11.52 13.67
C GLU A 92 -7.70 -10.78 12.35
N ALA A 93 -8.75 -10.21 11.74
CA ALA A 93 -8.62 -9.42 10.51
C ALA A 93 -7.73 -8.17 10.71
N ILE A 94 -7.90 -7.48 11.83
CA ILE A 94 -7.06 -6.33 12.22
C ILE A 94 -5.63 -6.78 12.49
N ALA A 95 -5.42 -7.81 13.31
CA ALA A 95 -4.09 -8.31 13.66
C ALA A 95 -3.31 -8.74 12.41
N LEU A 96 -3.98 -9.39 11.46
CA LEU A 96 -3.39 -9.76 10.18
C LEU A 96 -3.04 -8.52 9.34
N ALA A 97 -3.87 -7.47 9.38
CA ALA A 97 -3.58 -6.22 8.71
C ALA A 97 -2.36 -5.51 9.34
N GLU A 98 -2.33 -5.36 10.66
CA GLU A 98 -1.20 -4.77 11.39
C GLU A 98 0.10 -5.56 11.16
N ALA A 99 0.07 -6.89 11.26
CA ALA A 99 1.24 -7.74 11.02
C ALA A 99 1.81 -7.57 9.61
N ARG A 100 0.95 -7.45 8.60
CA ARG A 100 1.38 -7.23 7.21
C ARG A 100 1.94 -5.83 7.01
N SER A 101 1.31 -4.81 7.58
CA SER A 101 1.80 -3.43 7.55
C SER A 101 3.18 -3.26 8.19
N ALA A 102 3.53 -4.09 9.19
CA ALA A 102 4.86 -4.08 9.79
C ALA A 102 5.96 -4.55 8.84
N THR A 103 5.57 -5.12 7.69
CA THR A 103 6.49 -5.67 6.70
C THR A 103 6.37 -4.97 5.34
N CYS A 104 5.24 -4.32 5.03
CA CYS A 104 5.11 -3.44 3.87
C CYS A 104 5.04 -1.97 4.30
N CYS A 105 5.88 -1.09 3.75
CA CYS A 105 5.68 0.35 3.91
C CYS A 105 4.40 0.81 3.19
N GLU A 106 3.70 1.81 3.74
CA GLU A 106 2.54 2.50 3.13
C GLU A 106 2.86 3.21 1.80
N ILE A 107 4.12 3.13 1.36
CA ILE A 107 4.73 3.77 0.21
C ILE A 107 5.53 2.75 -0.64
N CYS A 108 5.39 1.43 -0.46
CA CYS A 108 6.20 0.43 -1.18
C CYS A 108 5.92 0.40 -2.69
N GLU A 109 6.48 1.37 -3.39
CA GLU A 109 6.70 1.41 -4.81
C GLU A 109 8.22 1.36 -5.02
N ILE A 110 8.65 0.80 -6.15
CA ILE A 110 9.99 1.04 -6.65
C ILE A 110 10.00 2.45 -7.20
N TYR A 111 10.93 3.26 -6.73
CA TYR A 111 11.13 4.61 -7.21
C TYR A 111 12.37 4.70 -8.08
N ARG A 112 12.32 5.62 -9.04
CA ARG A 112 13.46 6.00 -9.87
C ARG A 112 13.84 7.46 -9.60
N TYR A 113 15.14 7.71 -9.56
CA TYR A 113 15.74 9.03 -9.45
C TYR A 113 16.67 9.30 -10.64
N ASP A 114 16.56 10.49 -11.22
CA ASP A 114 17.58 11.04 -12.12
C ASP A 114 18.66 11.67 -11.24
N VAL A 115 19.73 10.93 -10.97
CA VAL A 115 20.78 11.35 -10.01
C VAL A 115 21.91 12.12 -10.68
N LEU A 116 21.99 12.09 -12.01
CA LEU A 116 22.99 12.81 -12.81
C LEU A 116 22.41 14.01 -13.57
N GLY A 117 21.09 14.25 -13.45
CA GLY A 117 20.44 15.43 -14.01
C GLY A 117 20.88 16.72 -13.32
N GLU A 118 20.82 17.84 -14.06
CA GLU A 118 21.19 19.17 -13.54
C GLU A 118 20.19 19.70 -12.47
N ALA A 119 19.00 19.10 -12.38
CA ALA A 119 17.99 19.45 -11.39
C ALA A 119 18.06 18.53 -10.17
N ALA A 120 17.57 19.02 -9.02
CA ALA A 120 17.46 18.21 -7.81
C ALA A 120 16.73 16.87 -8.08
N PRO A 121 17.23 15.73 -7.55
CA PRO A 121 16.66 14.42 -7.83
C PRO A 121 15.18 14.36 -7.45
N LYS A 122 14.32 14.05 -8.43
CA LYS A 122 12.88 13.91 -8.21
C LYS A 122 12.51 12.44 -8.06
N ARG A 123 11.77 12.12 -7.00
CA ARG A 123 11.16 10.79 -6.81
C ARG A 123 10.08 10.56 -7.88
N VAL A 124 10.26 9.54 -8.70
CA VAL A 124 9.28 9.12 -9.73
C VAL A 124 8.94 7.65 -9.51
N VAL A 125 7.65 7.31 -9.47
CA VAL A 125 7.19 5.92 -9.39
C VAL A 125 7.68 5.15 -10.63
N PHE A 126 8.33 4.02 -10.41
CA PHE A 126 8.77 3.11 -11.45
C PHE A 126 7.81 1.90 -11.57
N GLY A 127 7.35 1.36 -10.44
CA GLY A 127 6.34 0.30 -10.42
C GLY A 127 6.22 -0.41 -9.07
N ASN A 128 5.35 -1.42 -9.00
CA ASN A 128 5.17 -2.27 -7.84
C ASN A 128 5.44 -3.74 -8.21
N VAL A 129 5.90 -4.56 -7.26
CA VAL A 129 6.41 -5.93 -7.54
C VAL A 129 5.74 -7.09 -6.80
N PRO A 130 5.06 -6.93 -5.66
CA PRO A 130 4.28 -8.00 -5.05
C PRO A 130 3.13 -8.42 -5.97
N GLN A 131 3.07 -9.72 -6.25
CA GLN A 131 1.97 -10.39 -6.92
C GLN A 131 1.03 -11.00 -5.88
N PRO A 132 -0.29 -10.88 -6.07
CA PRO A 132 -1.26 -11.51 -5.19
C PRO A 132 -1.18 -13.04 -5.30
N ASP A 133 -1.11 -13.73 -4.16
CA ASP A 133 -1.27 -15.18 -4.06
C ASP A 133 -1.83 -15.58 -2.69
N SER A 134 -1.90 -16.89 -2.42
CA SER A 134 -2.37 -17.45 -1.16
C SER A 134 -1.33 -17.43 -0.03
N ASN A 135 -0.09 -17.02 -0.27
CA ASN A 135 0.96 -16.98 0.76
C ASN A 135 0.73 -15.75 1.67
N PRO A 136 0.46 -15.95 2.97
CA PRO A 136 0.20 -14.84 3.88
C PRO A 136 1.46 -14.09 4.32
N ASP A 137 2.64 -14.67 4.11
CA ASP A 137 3.91 -14.15 4.59
C ASP A 137 4.38 -12.90 3.83
N PHE A 138 5.31 -12.15 4.42
CA PHE A 138 5.85 -10.92 3.84
C PHE A 138 6.42 -11.14 2.44
N LYS A 139 6.10 -10.22 1.52
CA LYS A 139 6.74 -10.07 0.22
C LYS A 139 7.06 -8.61 -0.06
N GLY A 140 8.24 -8.38 -0.62
CA GLY A 140 8.64 -7.05 -1.02
C GLY A 140 9.81 -7.06 -1.98
N PRO A 141 10.05 -5.93 -2.68
CA PRO A 141 11.24 -5.76 -3.48
C PRO A 141 12.50 -5.88 -2.61
N ASP A 142 13.40 -6.77 -3.01
CA ASP A 142 14.71 -6.97 -2.39
C ASP A 142 15.80 -6.55 -3.38
N GLY A 143 16.62 -7.49 -3.88
CA GLY A 143 17.62 -7.22 -4.90
C GLY A 143 17.02 -6.76 -6.23
N MET A 144 17.60 -5.71 -6.82
CA MET A 144 17.18 -5.14 -8.10
C MET A 144 18.35 -4.90 -9.03
N ALA A 145 18.17 -5.14 -10.33
CA ALA A 145 19.15 -4.83 -11.36
C ALA A 145 18.48 -4.52 -12.71
N PHE A 146 19.09 -3.62 -13.49
CA PHE A 146 18.70 -3.41 -14.88
C PHE A 146 19.34 -4.47 -15.79
N GLY A 147 18.54 -5.05 -16.68
CA GLY A 147 19.03 -5.88 -17.77
C GLY A 147 19.60 -5.04 -18.92
N THR A 148 20.35 -5.68 -19.81
CA THR A 148 20.81 -5.07 -21.07
C THR A 148 19.66 -4.76 -22.04
N ASP A 149 18.50 -5.36 -21.81
CA ASP A 149 17.24 -5.05 -22.51
C ASP A 149 16.54 -3.79 -21.97
N GLY A 150 17.09 -3.16 -20.93
CA GLY A 150 16.56 -1.93 -20.33
C GLY A 150 15.37 -2.14 -19.39
N ARG A 151 15.05 -3.38 -19.02
CA ARG A 151 14.04 -3.71 -18.01
C ARG A 151 14.64 -3.77 -16.61
N LEU A 152 13.81 -3.50 -15.60
CA LEU A 152 14.21 -3.69 -14.20
C LEU A 152 13.78 -5.09 -13.74
N TYR A 153 14.74 -5.87 -13.26
CA TYR A 153 14.53 -7.17 -12.66
C TYR A 153 14.58 -7.01 -11.15
N CYS A 154 13.52 -7.43 -10.46
CA CYS A 154 13.42 -7.35 -9.02
C CYS A 154 13.16 -8.74 -8.43
N ALA A 155 14.09 -9.22 -7.59
CA ALA A 155 13.84 -10.36 -6.73
C ALA A 155 12.82 -9.95 -5.67
N VAL A 156 11.71 -10.68 -5.60
CA VAL A 156 10.67 -10.40 -4.63
C VAL A 156 10.79 -11.41 -3.50
N TYR A 157 11.15 -10.91 -2.32
CA TYR A 157 11.28 -11.73 -1.11
C TYR A 157 10.01 -12.57 -0.93
N ASN A 158 10.17 -13.87 -0.66
CA ASN A 158 9.10 -14.82 -0.40
C ASN A 158 8.02 -15.03 -1.50
N GLN A 159 8.23 -14.48 -2.69
CA GLN A 159 7.37 -14.73 -3.86
C GLN A 159 7.90 -15.85 -4.76
N LYS A 160 9.15 -16.28 -4.53
CA LYS A 160 9.82 -17.35 -5.28
C LYS A 160 9.93 -17.07 -6.78
N ASN A 161 9.93 -15.80 -7.16
CA ASN A 161 10.08 -15.36 -8.54
C ASN A 161 10.84 -14.02 -8.62
N VAL A 162 11.14 -13.63 -9.85
CA VAL A 162 11.66 -12.31 -10.20
C VAL A 162 10.56 -11.58 -10.97
N THR A 163 10.14 -10.43 -10.47
CA THR A 163 9.22 -9.55 -11.20
C THR A 163 10.03 -8.70 -12.18
N VAL A 164 9.62 -8.70 -13.44
CA VAL A 164 10.21 -7.87 -14.49
C VAL A 164 9.31 -6.68 -14.75
N LEU A 165 9.85 -5.48 -14.54
CA LEU A 165 9.15 -4.22 -14.81
C LEU A 165 9.67 -3.63 -16.12
N ASP A 166 8.73 -3.47 -17.07
CA ASP A 166 8.99 -2.74 -18.31
C ASP A 166 9.11 -1.24 -18.02
N ARG A 167 9.93 -0.56 -18.83
CA ARG A 167 10.01 0.90 -18.80
C ARG A 167 8.62 1.47 -19.14
N PRO A 168 8.07 2.43 -18.37
CA PRO A 168 6.90 3.15 -18.83
C PRO A 168 7.23 3.80 -20.18
N ARG A 169 6.45 3.49 -21.22
CA ARG A 169 6.65 4.04 -22.57
C ARG A 169 6.55 5.56 -22.51
N ARG A 170 7.69 6.27 -22.51
CA ARG A 170 7.68 7.72 -22.67
C ARG A 170 7.49 8.02 -24.16
N GLY A 171 6.40 8.72 -24.49
CA GLY A 171 6.11 9.19 -25.83
C GLY A 171 7.28 10.01 -26.41
N ARG A 172 7.54 9.77 -27.71
CA ARG A 172 8.43 10.45 -28.67
C ARG A 172 9.79 10.98 -28.19
N ARG A 173 10.83 10.42 -28.83
CA ARG A 173 12.24 10.85 -28.80
C ARG A 173 12.39 12.32 -29.17
N SER A 174 13.14 13.06 -28.36
CA SER A 174 14.05 14.10 -28.85
C SER A 174 15.48 13.57 -28.72
N SER A 175 16.24 13.68 -29.80
CA SER A 175 17.62 13.24 -29.94
C SER A 175 18.57 14.11 -29.12
N GLY A 176 18.95 13.61 -27.94
CA GLY A 176 20.11 14.01 -27.15
C GLY A 176 20.87 12.75 -26.70
N PRO A 177 22.12 12.84 -26.22
CA PRO A 177 22.95 11.68 -25.92
C PRO A 177 22.19 10.72 -25.01
N GLY A 178 22.06 9.47 -25.45
CA GLY A 178 21.18 8.48 -24.85
C GLY A 178 21.56 8.21 -23.41
N ARG A 179 20.63 8.46 -22.49
CA ARG A 179 20.77 8.09 -21.08
C ARG A 179 20.85 6.58 -20.96
N THR A 180 21.88 6.09 -20.29
CA THR A 180 22.09 4.68 -20.05
C THR A 180 21.34 4.26 -18.79
N PRO A 181 20.95 2.97 -18.63
CA PRO A 181 20.36 2.47 -17.40
C PRO A 181 21.23 2.69 -16.15
N ALA A 182 22.54 2.92 -16.33
CA ALA A 182 23.47 3.24 -15.24
C ALA A 182 23.26 4.65 -14.64
N ASP A 183 22.53 5.53 -15.34
CA ASP A 183 22.25 6.90 -14.89
C ASP A 183 21.00 6.98 -13.98
N GLU A 184 20.30 5.86 -13.79
CA GLU A 184 19.04 5.76 -13.04
C GLU A 184 19.25 4.92 -11.77
N LEU A 185 19.07 5.52 -10.58
CA LEU A 185 19.05 4.78 -9.32
C LEU A 185 17.62 4.37 -8.99
N CYS A 186 17.42 3.08 -8.76
CA CYS A 186 16.18 2.54 -8.21
C CYS A 186 16.33 2.26 -6.72
N LEU A 187 15.42 2.82 -5.91
CA LEU A 187 15.37 2.57 -4.47
C LEU A 187 13.99 1.99 -4.12
N CYS A 188 14.01 0.99 -3.25
CA CYS A 188 12.86 0.56 -2.49
C CYS A 188 12.80 1.40 -1.21
N ALA A 189 11.66 2.02 -0.91
CA ALA A 189 11.43 2.63 0.39
C ALA A 189 11.14 1.51 1.41
N GLY A 190 12.20 0.87 1.92
CA GLY A 190 12.10 -0.26 2.82
C GLY A 190 13.20 -0.28 3.89
N ARG A 191 13.08 0.59 4.90
CA ARG A 191 13.53 0.39 6.31
C ARG A 191 13.35 1.69 7.11
N GLN A 192 12.63 1.63 8.22
CA GLN A 192 13.15 2.23 9.45
C GLN A 192 13.64 1.08 10.32
N GLU A 193 14.93 1.07 10.60
CA GLU A 193 15.51 0.20 11.60
C GLU A 193 14.89 0.56 12.96
N ALA A 194 14.05 -0.32 13.49
CA ALA A 194 13.75 -0.30 14.92
C ALA A 194 15.01 -0.76 15.65
N ALA A 195 15.90 0.19 15.91
CA ALA A 195 17.00 0.01 16.84
C ALA A 195 16.41 -0.40 18.20
N ARG A 196 16.76 -1.62 18.61
CA ARG A 196 16.56 -2.09 19.98
C ARG A 196 17.38 -1.21 20.92
N HIS A 197 16.76 -0.60 21.91
CA HIS A 197 17.35 -0.30 23.21
C HIS A 197 16.26 -0.30 24.29
#